data_AF-A0A935DLG8-F1
#
_entry.id   AF-A0A935DLG8-F1
#
_cell.length_a   1.000
_cell.length_b   1.000
_cell.length_c   1.000
_cell.angle_alpha   90.00
_cell.angle_beta   90.00
_cell.angle_gamma   90.00
#
_symmetry.space_group_name_H-M   'P 1'
#
loop_
_entity.id
_entity.type
_entity.pdbx_description
1 polymer ?
#
loop_
_entity_poly.entity_id
_entity_poly.type
_entity_poly.pdbx_seq_one_letter_code
_entity_poly.pdbx_strand_id
1 'polypeptide(L)'
;MTEAHERFGRYMALIPVAVVALVAVPIGLTKGAPAVVLWFGFAMFSGAVLLFWETLRLVLDPTRSGDAAEGEDDGAALGALEERKRAAVQALRDLEFERSIGRLGEEDHRALEARYREEARAAMRAIDEGIGPWRTRAEAMLAEAEAAELAVTSDAAKPDAAKSETKATAAPATEAGCPKCQTLNDEDAVFCKRCGHRLKAEVADATT
;
A
#
# COMPACT_ATOMS: atom_id res chain seq x y z
N MET A 1 -1.77 -26.86 8.75
CA MET A 1 -1.37 -25.76 9.66
C MET A 1 -2.11 -24.44 9.39
N THR A 2 -2.64 -24.23 8.18
CA THR A 2 -3.45 -23.06 7.78
C THR A 2 -4.76 -22.89 8.57
N GLU A 3 -5.52 -23.97 8.82
CA GLU A 3 -6.78 -23.89 9.59
C GLU A 3 -6.62 -23.53 11.07
N ALA A 4 -5.44 -23.76 11.65
CA ALA A 4 -5.15 -23.41 13.03
C ALA A 4 -4.83 -21.91 13.17
N HIS A 5 -4.10 -21.34 12.21
CA HIS A 5 -3.81 -19.90 12.14
C HIS A 5 -5.08 -19.08 11.89
N GLU A 6 -5.97 -19.55 11.01
CA GLU A 6 -7.22 -18.85 10.71
C GLU A 6 -8.20 -18.83 11.90
N ARG A 7 -8.25 -19.93 12.67
CA ARG A 7 -8.98 -19.95 13.95
C ARG A 7 -8.35 -19.01 14.97
N PHE A 8 -7.03 -19.01 15.10
CA PHE A 8 -6.32 -18.18 16.06
C PHE A 8 -6.53 -16.67 15.82
N GLY A 9 -6.45 -16.22 14.56
CA GLY A 9 -6.69 -14.81 14.21
C GLY A 9 -8.13 -14.35 14.50
N ARG A 10 -9.11 -15.22 14.26
CA ARG A 10 -10.52 -14.94 14.58
C ARG A 10 -10.78 -14.87 16.08
N TYR A 11 -10.17 -15.74 16.89
CA TYR A 11 -10.28 -15.64 18.35
C TYR A 11 -9.63 -14.37 18.88
N MET A 12 -8.45 -14.00 18.37
CA MET A 12 -7.75 -12.76 18.73
C MET A 12 -8.59 -11.50 18.50
N ALA A 13 -9.31 -11.40 17.38
CA ALA A 13 -10.20 -10.28 17.08
C ALA A 13 -11.43 -10.22 18.01
N LEU A 14 -11.86 -11.35 18.57
CA LEU A 14 -13.03 -11.44 19.44
C LEU A 14 -12.71 -11.15 20.91
N ILE A 15 -11.46 -11.26 21.34
CA ILE A 15 -11.01 -10.97 22.73
C ILE A 15 -11.46 -9.57 23.20
N PRO A 16 -11.17 -8.46 22.50
CA PRO A 16 -11.55 -7.13 22.98
C PRO A 16 -13.08 -6.96 23.06
N VAL A 17 -13.82 -7.54 22.11
CA VAL A 17 -15.30 -7.51 22.10
C VAL A 17 -15.85 -8.25 23.31
N ALA A 18 -15.32 -9.43 23.61
CA ALA A 18 -15.71 -10.23 24.77
C ALA A 18 -15.41 -9.50 26.09
N VAL A 19 -14.24 -8.84 26.19
CA VAL A 19 -13.87 -8.04 27.37
C VAL A 19 -14.83 -6.87 27.57
N VAL A 20 -15.15 -6.11 26.52
CA VAL A 20 -16.08 -4.98 26.60
C VAL A 20 -17.49 -5.44 27.04
N ALA A 21 -17.97 -6.56 26.49
CA ALA A 21 -19.27 -7.14 26.85
C ALA A 21 -19.29 -7.66 28.29
N LEU A 22 -18.22 -8.33 28.74
CA LEU A 22 -18.12 -8.87 30.10
C LEU A 22 -18.11 -7.75 31.16
N VAL A 23 -17.46 -6.62 30.87
CA VAL A 23 -17.42 -5.45 31.75
C VAL A 23 -18.76 -4.68 31.76
N ALA A 24 -19.54 -4.75 30.67
CA ALA A 24 -20.85 -4.10 30.62
C ALA A 24 -21.86 -4.70 31.62
N VAL A 25 -21.78 -6.00 31.91
CA VAL A 25 -22.68 -6.72 32.83
C VAL A 25 -22.65 -6.16 34.26
N PRO A 26 -21.49 -6.08 34.96
CA PRO A 26 -21.42 -5.52 36.31
C PRO A 26 -21.76 -4.02 36.35
N ILE A 27 -21.44 -3.26 35.30
CA ILE A 27 -21.80 -1.84 35.20
C ILE A 27 -23.32 -1.68 35.15
N GLY A 28 -24.01 -2.50 34.35
CA GLY A 28 -25.48 -2.50 34.27
C GLY A 28 -26.13 -2.87 35.61
N LEU A 29 -25.59 -3.86 36.30
CA LEU A 29 -26.11 -4.32 37.60
C LEU A 29 -25.93 -3.28 38.72
N THR A 30 -24.86 -2.48 38.70
CA THR A 30 -24.52 -1.57 39.81
C THR A 30 -24.90 -0.11 39.57
N LYS A 31 -24.89 0.34 38.31
CA LYS A 31 -25.05 1.76 37.92
C LYS A 31 -26.19 2.00 36.94
N GLY A 32 -26.82 0.94 36.44
CA GLY A 32 -27.97 1.00 35.53
C GLY A 32 -27.62 1.25 34.06
N ALA A 33 -28.66 1.29 33.23
CA ALA A 33 -28.55 1.42 31.77
C ALA A 33 -27.73 2.61 31.24
N PRO A 34 -27.83 3.85 31.78
CA PRO A 34 -27.07 4.97 31.21
C PRO A 34 -25.55 4.80 31.36
N ALA A 35 -25.08 4.13 32.42
CA ALA A 35 -23.67 3.86 32.63
C ALA A 35 -23.11 2.85 31.60
N VAL A 36 -23.94 1.90 31.15
CA VAL A 36 -23.58 0.94 30.10
C VAL A 36 -23.38 1.64 28.75
N VAL A 37 -24.22 2.63 28.42
CA VAL A 37 -24.08 3.43 27.19
C VAL A 37 -22.77 4.21 27.20
N LEU A 38 -22.42 4.85 28.34
CA LEU A 38 -21.15 5.56 28.49
C LEU A 38 -19.94 4.63 28.37
N TRP A 39 -20.03 3.41 28.91
CA TRP A 39 -18.97 2.40 28.78
C TRP A 39 -18.71 2.00 27.33
N PHE A 40 -19.75 1.73 26.54
CA PHE A 40 -19.58 1.42 25.11
C PHE A 40 -18.98 2.60 24.34
N GLY A 41 -19.42 3.83 24.64
CA GLY A 41 -18.85 5.04 24.04
C GLY A 41 -17.35 5.18 24.36
N PHE A 42 -16.96 4.95 25.61
CA PHE A 42 -15.56 4.95 26.02
C PHE A 42 -14.75 3.85 25.30
N ALA A 43 -15.24 2.60 25.30
CA ALA A 43 -14.56 1.49 24.65
C ALA A 43 -14.36 1.73 23.15
N MET A 44 -15.36 2.26 22.46
CA MET A 44 -15.27 2.60 21.04
C MET A 44 -14.27 3.75 20.79
N PHE A 45 -14.28 4.80 21.61
CA PHE A 45 -13.34 5.90 21.50
C PHE A 45 -11.89 5.45 21.76
N SER A 46 -11.65 4.69 22.83
CA SER A 46 -10.34 4.12 23.12
C SER A 46 -9.85 3.21 22.01
N GLY A 47 -10.73 2.38 21.44
CA GLY A 47 -10.40 1.56 20.27
C GLY A 47 -9.97 2.40 19.06
N ALA A 48 -10.70 3.47 18.75
CA ALA A 48 -10.34 4.39 17.67
C ALA A 48 -8.98 5.07 17.91
N VAL A 49 -8.70 5.51 19.13
CA VAL A 49 -7.40 6.11 19.51
C VAL A 49 -6.27 5.09 19.34
N LEU A 50 -6.46 3.83 19.74
CA LEU A 50 -5.45 2.79 19.59
C LEU A 50 -5.21 2.44 18.11
N LEU A 51 -6.26 2.35 17.30
CA LEU A 51 -6.14 2.12 15.85
C LEU A 51 -5.42 3.28 15.16
N PHE A 52 -5.79 4.52 15.50
CA PHE A 52 -5.09 5.70 15.02
C PHE A 52 -3.61 5.68 15.41
N TRP A 53 -3.30 5.35 16.67
CA TRP A 53 -1.93 5.27 17.17
C TRP A 53 -1.11 4.18 16.47
N GLU A 54 -1.71 3.02 16.20
CA GLU A 54 -1.06 1.94 15.46
C GLU A 54 -0.79 2.35 14.00
N THR A 55 -1.75 3.02 13.38
CA THR A 55 -1.59 3.57 12.02
C THR A 55 -0.45 4.60 12.00
N LEU A 56 -0.40 5.47 13.00
CA LEU A 56 0.68 6.46 13.13
C LEU A 56 2.03 5.78 13.31
N ARG A 57 2.13 4.73 14.13
CA ARG A 57 3.36 3.96 14.28
C ARG A 57 3.79 3.28 13.00
N LEU A 58 2.87 2.70 12.23
CA LEU A 58 3.19 2.10 10.93
C LEU A 58 3.76 3.12 9.95
N VAL A 59 3.27 4.36 9.99
CA VAL A 59 3.77 5.44 9.13
C VAL A 59 5.11 5.99 9.63
N LEU A 60 5.32 6.06 10.95
CA LEU A 60 6.54 6.61 11.55
C LEU A 60 7.67 5.58 11.65
N ASP A 61 7.35 4.28 11.65
CA ASP A 61 8.29 3.18 11.78
C ASP A 61 8.27 2.30 10.52
N PRO A 62 8.99 2.70 9.46
CA PRO A 62 9.09 1.93 8.22
C PRO A 62 9.83 0.60 8.40
N THR A 63 10.41 0.31 9.58
CA THR A 63 11.13 -0.94 9.84
C THR A 63 10.23 -2.10 10.29
N ARG A 64 8.93 -1.84 10.53
CA ARG A 64 7.99 -2.82 11.11
C ARG A 64 7.06 -3.53 10.12
N SER A 65 7.28 -3.43 8.80
CA SER A 65 6.51 -4.24 7.84
C SER A 65 6.64 -5.73 8.18
N GLY A 66 5.49 -6.36 8.47
CA GLY A 66 5.37 -7.54 9.34
C GLY A 66 5.84 -8.89 8.79
N ASP A 67 7.15 -9.05 8.60
CA ASP A 67 7.81 -10.35 8.30
C ASP A 67 8.80 -10.78 9.41
N ALA A 68 8.51 -10.38 10.66
CA ALA A 68 9.42 -10.43 11.82
C ALA A 68 9.77 -11.85 12.35
N ALA A 69 9.51 -12.93 11.62
CA ALA A 69 9.90 -14.27 12.05
C ALA A 69 11.16 -14.80 11.33
N GLU A 70 11.50 -14.28 10.14
CA GLU A 70 12.68 -14.70 9.38
C GLU A 70 13.65 -13.54 9.05
N GLY A 71 13.28 -12.27 9.30
CA GLY A 71 14.03 -11.08 8.86
C GLY A 71 14.72 -10.23 9.94
N GLU A 72 14.75 -10.64 11.20
CA GLU A 72 15.33 -9.82 12.29
C GLU A 72 16.87 -9.65 12.14
N ASP A 73 17.57 -10.69 11.67
CA ASP A 73 19.03 -10.66 11.41
C ASP A 73 19.35 -9.87 10.12
N ASP A 74 18.57 -10.09 9.06
CA ASP A 74 18.70 -9.37 7.78
C ASP A 74 18.43 -7.86 7.94
N GLY A 75 17.40 -7.50 8.72
CA GLY A 75 17.07 -6.10 9.01
C GLY A 75 18.17 -5.39 9.79
N ALA A 76 18.77 -6.06 10.80
CA ALA A 76 19.89 -5.52 11.55
C ALA A 76 21.14 -5.34 10.67
N ALA A 77 21.44 -6.32 9.80
CA ALA A 77 22.55 -6.24 8.86
C ALA A 77 22.37 -5.10 7.85
N LEU A 78 21.17 -4.95 7.28
CA LEU A 78 20.83 -3.85 6.38
C LEU A 78 20.94 -2.49 7.08
N GLY A 79 20.41 -2.37 8.31
CA GLY A 79 20.53 -1.14 9.10
C GLY A 79 21.99 -0.73 9.36
N ALA A 80 22.86 -1.69 9.67
CA ALA A 80 24.29 -1.43 9.84
C ALA A 80 24.97 -0.95 8.53
N LEU A 81 24.57 -1.50 7.37
CA LEU A 81 25.06 -1.05 6.07
C LEU A 81 24.57 0.37 5.73
N GLU A 82 23.32 0.69 6.06
CA GLU A 82 22.75 2.03 5.87
C GLU A 82 23.44 3.08 6.74
N GLU A 83 23.75 2.75 7.98
CA GLU A 83 24.50 3.62 8.88
C GLU A 83 25.91 3.88 8.33
N ARG A 84 26.62 2.83 7.87
CA ARG A 84 27.93 2.99 7.22
C ARG A 84 27.85 3.88 5.98
N LYS A 85 26.85 3.69 5.11
CA LYS A 85 26.60 4.54 3.93
C LYS A 85 26.41 6.00 4.37
N ARG A 86 25.56 6.24 5.36
CA ARG A 86 25.25 7.59 5.85
C ARG A 86 26.48 8.26 6.44
N ALA A 87 27.28 7.53 7.22
CA ALA A 87 28.53 8.01 7.80
C ALA A 87 29.55 8.37 6.72
N ALA A 88 29.76 7.51 5.71
CA ALA A 88 30.70 7.77 4.63
C ALA A 88 30.29 8.98 3.78
N VAL A 89 29.00 9.12 3.45
CA VAL A 89 28.48 10.28 2.71
C VAL A 89 28.58 11.56 3.52
N GLN A 90 28.35 11.49 4.84
CA GLN A 90 28.54 12.64 5.72
C GLN A 90 30.00 13.06 5.77
N ALA A 91 30.93 12.11 5.94
CA ALA A 91 32.36 12.38 5.96
C ALA A 91 32.85 13.07 4.68
N LEU A 92 32.34 12.66 3.50
CA LEU A 92 32.64 13.34 2.24
C LEU A 92 32.21 14.81 2.23
N ARG A 93 31.06 15.15 2.83
CA ARG A 93 30.61 16.55 2.93
C ARG A 93 31.47 17.35 3.91
N ASP A 94 31.84 16.74 5.02
CA ASP A 94 32.66 17.40 6.04
C ASP A 94 34.08 17.68 5.49
N LEU A 95 34.68 16.74 4.75
CA LEU A 95 35.97 16.93 4.08
C LEU A 95 35.96 18.08 3.06
N GLU A 96 34.90 18.16 2.25
CA GLU A 96 34.72 19.25 1.28
C GLU A 96 34.61 20.60 1.99
N PHE A 97 33.89 20.65 3.11
CA PHE A 97 33.80 21.84 3.94
C PHE A 97 35.17 22.24 4.50
N GLU A 98 35.92 21.29 5.07
CA GLU A 98 37.26 21.54 5.62
C GLU A 98 38.26 22.04 4.58
N ARG A 99 38.18 21.52 3.34
CA ARG A 99 38.94 22.03 2.20
C ARG A 99 38.54 23.47 1.87
N SER A 100 37.23 23.76 1.83
CA SER A 100 36.72 25.09 1.47
C SER A 100 37.16 26.20 2.43
N ILE A 101 37.33 25.87 3.72
CA ILE A 101 37.83 26.79 4.75
C ILE A 101 39.37 26.80 4.85
N GLY A 102 40.07 26.04 3.98
CA GLY A 102 41.53 25.96 3.95
C GLY A 102 42.15 25.19 5.12
N ARG A 103 41.36 24.41 5.87
CA ARG A 103 41.84 23.61 7.01
C ARG A 103 42.49 22.30 6.58
N LEU A 104 42.17 21.82 5.38
CA LEU A 104 42.67 20.58 4.81
C LEU A 104 43.39 20.84 3.47
N GLY A 105 44.58 20.27 3.29
CA GLY A 105 45.35 20.38 2.06
C GLY A 105 44.77 19.54 0.91
N GLU A 106 45.04 19.93 -0.33
CA GLU A 106 44.48 19.26 -1.53
C GLU A 106 44.98 17.81 -1.73
N GLU A 107 46.17 17.50 -1.25
CA GLU A 107 46.71 16.12 -1.29
C GLU A 107 45.98 15.23 -0.28
N ASP A 108 45.89 15.67 0.98
CA ASP A 108 45.18 14.96 2.04
C ASP A 108 43.69 14.79 1.73
N HIS A 109 43.06 15.84 1.20
CA HIS A 109 41.67 15.78 0.75
C HIS A 109 41.46 14.68 -0.30
N ARG A 110 42.30 14.63 -1.35
CA ARG A 110 42.18 13.62 -2.41
C ARG A 110 42.36 12.19 -1.87
N ALA A 111 43.31 12.00 -0.95
CA ALA A 111 43.54 10.69 -0.33
C ALA A 111 42.33 10.22 0.51
N LEU A 112 41.79 11.11 1.37
CA LEU A 112 40.65 10.79 2.22
C LEU A 112 39.35 10.64 1.43
N GLU A 113 39.12 11.51 0.45
CA GLU A 113 37.97 11.47 -0.45
C GLU A 113 37.90 10.14 -1.23
N ALA A 114 39.03 9.66 -1.74
CA ALA A 114 39.10 8.38 -2.44
C ALA A 114 38.67 7.21 -1.53
N ARG A 115 39.17 7.19 -0.29
CA ARG A 115 38.84 6.16 0.70
C ARG A 115 37.35 6.16 1.06
N TYR A 116 36.79 7.32 1.43
CA TYR A 116 35.37 7.40 1.81
C TYR A 116 34.42 7.15 0.64
N ARG A 117 34.84 7.46 -0.60
CA ARG A 117 34.08 7.08 -1.80
C ARG A 117 34.06 5.58 -2.00
N GLU A 118 35.17 4.89 -1.75
CA GLU A 118 35.21 3.43 -1.80
C GLU A 118 34.29 2.82 -0.74
N GLU A 119 34.37 3.29 0.50
CA GLU A 119 33.52 2.84 1.61
C GLU A 119 32.02 3.06 1.31
N ALA A 120 31.64 4.23 0.78
CA ALA A 120 30.27 4.52 0.39
C ALA A 120 29.78 3.59 -0.74
N ARG A 121 30.61 3.35 -1.77
CA ARG A 121 30.29 2.44 -2.88
C ARG A 121 30.15 1.00 -2.40
N ALA A 122 31.03 0.55 -1.52
CA ALA A 122 30.98 -0.79 -0.95
C ALA A 122 29.69 -1.01 -0.14
N ALA A 123 29.32 -0.04 0.70
CA ALA A 123 28.07 -0.11 1.46
C ALA A 123 26.83 -0.13 0.54
N MET A 124 26.80 0.69 -0.52
CA MET A 124 25.69 0.69 -1.48
C MET A 124 25.56 -0.65 -2.22
N ARG A 125 26.68 -1.24 -2.67
CA ARG A 125 26.66 -2.55 -3.35
C ARG A 125 26.14 -3.65 -2.44
N ALA A 126 26.58 -3.69 -1.19
CA ALA A 126 26.12 -4.67 -0.22
C ALA A 126 24.61 -4.56 0.05
N ILE A 127 24.08 -3.33 0.09
CA ILE A 127 22.63 -3.10 0.21
C ILE A 127 21.91 -3.62 -1.05
N ASP A 128 22.39 -3.29 -2.25
CA ASP A 128 21.79 -3.74 -3.50
C ASP A 128 21.79 -5.28 -3.63
N GLU A 129 22.86 -5.95 -3.18
CA GLU A 129 22.96 -7.41 -3.14
C GLU A 129 21.93 -8.02 -2.17
N GLY A 130 21.77 -7.43 -0.98
CA GLY A 130 20.76 -7.86 0.00
C GLY A 130 19.31 -7.68 -0.48
N ILE A 131 19.06 -6.73 -1.38
CA ILE A 131 17.74 -6.47 -1.97
C ILE A 131 17.39 -7.46 -3.10
N GLY A 132 18.37 -8.13 -3.71
CA GLY A 132 18.18 -9.03 -4.86
C GLY A 132 17.05 -10.07 -4.69
N PRO A 133 17.05 -10.88 -3.62
CA PRO A 133 16.01 -11.88 -3.37
C PRO A 133 14.61 -11.28 -3.24
N TRP A 134 14.50 -10.11 -2.61
CA TRP A 134 13.24 -9.37 -2.45
C TRP A 134 12.73 -8.84 -3.79
N ARG A 135 13.62 -8.35 -4.66
CA ARG A 135 13.26 -7.95 -6.03
C ARG A 135 12.72 -9.13 -6.82
N THR A 136 13.40 -10.27 -6.81
CA THR A 136 12.93 -11.46 -7.52
C THR A 136 11.57 -11.95 -7.01
N ARG A 137 11.34 -11.93 -5.69
CA ARG A 137 10.04 -12.28 -5.11
C ARG A 137 8.94 -11.29 -5.53
N ALA A 138 9.24 -9.99 -5.50
CA ALA A 138 8.29 -8.96 -5.95
C ALA A 138 7.96 -9.10 -7.44
N GLU A 139 8.96 -9.36 -8.29
CA GLU A 139 8.76 -9.63 -9.72
C GLU A 139 7.89 -10.87 -9.96
N ALA A 140 8.10 -11.94 -9.20
CA ALA A 140 7.26 -13.14 -9.27
C ALA A 140 5.79 -12.85 -8.89
N MET A 141 5.56 -12.09 -7.80
CA MET A 141 4.21 -11.70 -7.38
C MET A 141 3.49 -10.85 -8.44
N LEU A 142 4.22 -9.95 -9.10
CA LEU A 142 3.67 -9.15 -10.20
C LEU A 142 3.32 -10.02 -11.42
N ALA A 143 4.19 -10.97 -11.78
CA ALA A 143 3.93 -11.90 -12.89
C ALA A 143 2.72 -12.81 -12.59
N GLU A 144 2.58 -13.28 -11.35
CA GLU A 144 1.41 -14.06 -10.91
C GLU A 144 0.12 -13.24 -10.98
N ALA A 145 0.15 -11.97 -10.56
CA ALA A 145 -1.00 -11.07 -10.64
C ALA A 145 -1.40 -10.77 -12.09
N GLU A 146 -0.43 -10.51 -12.97
CA GLU A 146 -0.67 -10.29 -14.40
C GLU A 146 -1.26 -11.55 -15.07
N ALA A 147 -0.73 -12.74 -14.74
CA ALA A 147 -1.27 -14.00 -15.25
C ALA A 147 -2.71 -14.25 -14.77
N ALA A 148 -3.03 -13.91 -13.51
CA ALA A 148 -4.38 -14.01 -12.98
C ALA A 148 -5.36 -13.04 -13.68
N GLU A 149 -4.92 -11.81 -13.97
CA GLU A 149 -5.71 -10.82 -14.71
C GLU A 149 -6.00 -11.28 -16.15
N LEU A 150 -5.01 -11.85 -16.83
CA LEU A 150 -5.15 -12.44 -18.17
C LEU A 150 -6.09 -13.66 -18.17
N ALA A 151 -6.08 -14.48 -17.11
CA ALA A 151 -6.99 -15.60 -16.98
C ALA A 151 -8.46 -15.14 -16.86
N VAL A 152 -8.72 -14.13 -16.01
CA VAL A 152 -10.07 -13.56 -15.82
C VAL A 152 -10.64 -12.94 -17.10
N THR A 153 -9.80 -12.30 -17.92
CA THR A 153 -10.25 -11.72 -19.20
C THR A 153 -10.48 -12.78 -20.29
N SER A 154 -9.80 -13.93 -20.21
CA SER A 154 -9.96 -15.03 -21.17
C SER A 154 -11.21 -15.90 -20.93
N ASP A 155 -11.65 -16.05 -19.67
CA ASP A 155 -12.89 -16.77 -19.32
C ASP A 155 -14.17 -15.98 -19.70
N ALA A 156 -14.06 -14.68 -19.96
CA ALA A 156 -15.17 -13.86 -20.48
C ALA A 156 -15.42 -14.03 -22.00
N ALA A 157 -14.57 -14.78 -22.71
CA ALA A 157 -14.67 -15.01 -24.16
C ALA A 157 -15.05 -16.46 -24.49
N LYS A 158 -16.12 -16.98 -23.89
CA LYS A 158 -16.80 -18.20 -24.37
C LYS A 158 -18.15 -17.81 -24.96
N PRO A 159 -18.41 -18.03 -26.27
CA PRO A 159 -19.68 -17.69 -26.87
C PRO A 159 -20.69 -18.80 -26.54
N ASP A 160 -21.58 -18.52 -25.59
CA ASP A 160 -22.73 -19.39 -25.35
C ASP A 160 -23.71 -19.27 -26.53
N ALA A 161 -23.59 -20.24 -27.43
CA ALA A 161 -24.61 -20.55 -28.41
C ALA A 161 -25.83 -21.17 -27.71
N ALA A 162 -27.00 -20.67 -28.12
CA ALA A 162 -28.34 -21.28 -28.00
C ALA A 162 -29.11 -21.12 -26.68
N LYS A 163 -29.89 -20.03 -26.60
CA LYS A 163 -31.36 -20.08 -26.80
C LYS A 163 -31.90 -18.68 -27.08
N SER A 164 -32.23 -18.45 -28.36
CA SER A 164 -32.92 -17.25 -28.85
C SER A 164 -34.42 -17.53 -28.84
N GLU A 165 -35.14 -16.84 -27.96
CA GLU A 165 -36.52 -16.46 -28.27
C GLU A 165 -36.50 -15.06 -28.89
N THR A 166 -37.16 -14.98 -30.03
CA THR A 166 -37.25 -13.85 -30.94
C THR A 166 -38.00 -12.67 -30.32
N LYS A 167 -37.37 -11.50 -30.24
CA LYS A 167 -38.00 -10.26 -30.70
C LYS A 167 -36.95 -9.25 -31.17
N ALA A 168 -36.86 -9.14 -32.48
CA ALA A 168 -36.07 -8.14 -33.18
C ALA A 168 -36.54 -6.72 -32.87
N THR A 169 -35.61 -5.82 -32.61
CA THR A 169 -35.51 -4.58 -33.40
C THR A 169 -34.03 -4.20 -33.49
N ALA A 170 -33.49 -4.25 -34.70
CA ALA A 170 -32.12 -3.86 -35.01
C ALA A 170 -32.09 -2.38 -35.44
N ALA A 171 -31.16 -1.62 -34.87
CA ALA A 171 -30.46 -0.49 -35.47
C ALA A 171 -29.21 -0.18 -34.62
N PRO A 172 -28.12 0.31 -35.21
CA PRO A 172 -26.77 -0.21 -34.97
C PRO A 172 -26.08 0.39 -33.75
N ALA A 173 -25.40 -0.47 -32.99
CA ALA A 173 -24.37 -0.08 -32.05
C ALA A 173 -23.16 0.42 -32.85
N THR A 174 -23.04 1.74 -32.98
CA THR A 174 -21.76 2.37 -33.27
C THR A 174 -21.01 2.50 -31.96
N GLU A 175 -19.90 1.79 -31.83
CA GLU A 175 -18.83 2.02 -30.84
C GLU A 175 -18.20 3.42 -31.08
N ALA A 176 -18.98 4.48 -30.86
CA ALA A 176 -18.51 5.84 -30.96
C ALA A 176 -17.80 6.19 -29.64
N GLY A 177 -16.47 6.23 -29.68
CA GLY A 177 -15.66 6.76 -28.59
C GLY A 177 -16.03 8.21 -28.25
N CYS A 178 -15.61 8.69 -27.08
CA CYS A 178 -15.90 10.04 -26.61
C CYS A 178 -15.62 11.09 -27.70
N PRO A 179 -16.55 12.00 -28.04
CA PRO A 179 -16.37 12.95 -29.14
C PRO A 179 -15.22 13.94 -28.92
N LYS A 180 -14.79 14.13 -27.66
CA LYS A 180 -13.71 15.06 -27.28
C LYS A 180 -12.32 14.43 -27.34
N CYS A 181 -12.19 13.15 -26.96
CA CYS A 181 -10.87 12.52 -26.76
C CYS A 181 -10.79 11.08 -27.30
N GLN A 182 -11.83 10.63 -27.99
CA GLN A 182 -11.96 9.32 -28.64
C GLN A 182 -11.78 8.11 -27.72
N THR A 183 -11.74 8.32 -26.40
CA THR A 183 -11.66 7.22 -25.45
C THR A 183 -12.95 6.41 -25.50
N LEU A 184 -12.82 5.10 -25.65
CA LEU A 184 -13.92 4.14 -25.53
C LEU A 184 -14.36 4.10 -24.06
N ASN A 185 -15.65 4.32 -23.84
CA ASN A 185 -16.27 4.28 -22.51
C ASN A 185 -17.32 3.17 -22.51
N ASP A 186 -17.62 2.67 -21.32
CA ASP A 186 -18.64 1.66 -21.10
C ASP A 186 -20.02 2.16 -21.59
N GLU A 187 -20.90 1.26 -22.00
CA GLU A 187 -22.18 1.62 -22.66
C GLU A 187 -23.10 2.48 -21.77
N ASP A 188 -22.97 2.36 -20.46
CA ASP A 188 -23.74 3.12 -19.48
C ASP A 188 -23.07 4.44 -19.04
N ALA A 189 -21.84 4.71 -19.46
CA ALA A 189 -21.05 5.87 -19.03
C ALA A 189 -21.76 7.21 -19.31
N VAL A 190 -21.99 7.99 -18.23
CA VAL A 190 -22.56 9.35 -18.32
C VAL A 190 -21.48 10.38 -18.64
N PHE A 191 -20.24 10.12 -18.21
CA PHE A 191 -19.07 10.95 -18.44
C PHE A 191 -17.91 10.11 -18.99
N CYS A 192 -17.04 10.71 -19.78
CA CYS A 192 -15.84 10.06 -20.28
C CYS A 192 -14.82 9.83 -19.16
N LYS A 193 -14.34 8.59 -19.00
CA LYS A 193 -13.37 8.18 -17.96
C LYS A 193 -12.01 8.87 -18.04
N ARG A 194 -11.66 9.42 -19.23
CA ARG A 194 -10.37 10.09 -19.45
C ARG A 194 -10.46 11.62 -19.32
N CYS A 195 -11.48 12.24 -19.91
CA CYS A 195 -11.51 13.70 -20.06
C CYS A 195 -12.71 14.40 -19.40
N GLY A 196 -13.60 13.65 -18.74
CA GLY A 196 -14.76 14.18 -18.02
C GLY A 196 -15.87 14.74 -18.91
N HIS A 197 -15.81 14.57 -20.24
CA HIS A 197 -16.85 15.05 -21.15
C HIS A 197 -18.14 14.24 -20.97
N ARG A 198 -19.30 14.91 -20.87
CA ARG A 198 -20.60 14.26 -20.72
C ARG A 198 -21.01 13.60 -22.04
N LEU A 199 -21.33 12.30 -22.02
CA LEU A 199 -21.58 11.50 -23.23
C LEU A 199 -23.06 11.40 -23.59
N LYS A 200 -23.95 11.53 -22.60
CA LYS A 200 -25.41 11.53 -22.78
C LYS A 200 -25.93 12.97 -22.79
N ALA A 201 -26.46 13.41 -23.93
CA ALA A 201 -27.22 14.66 -24.03
C ALA A 201 -28.68 14.38 -23.69
N GLU A 202 -29.24 15.07 -22.69
CA GLU A 202 -30.68 15.06 -22.48
C GLU A 202 -31.37 15.90 -23.56
N VAL A 203 -32.47 15.37 -24.09
CA VAL A 203 -33.41 16.06 -24.96
C VAL A 203 -34.01 17.22 -24.16
N ALA A 204 -33.63 18.45 -24.51
CA ALA A 204 -34.34 19.64 -24.06
C ALA A 204 -35.70 19.65 -24.76
N ASP A 205 -36.75 19.23 -24.06
CA ASP A 205 -38.11 19.49 -24.53
C ASP A 205 -38.56 20.86 -24.01
N ALA A 206 -38.95 21.67 -24.98
CA ALA A 206 -39.49 22.99 -24.80
C ALA A 206 -40.94 22.86 -24.31
N THR A 207 -41.30 23.52 -23.22
CA THR A 207 -42.71 23.80 -22.93
C THR A 207 -42.92 25.28 -22.66
N THR A 208 -43.80 25.78 -23.52
CA THR A 208 -44.51 27.04 -23.63
C THR A 208 -45.13 27.54 -22.32
#